data_AF-A0A679H3X5-F1
#
_entry.id   AF-A0A679H3X5-F1
#
_cell.length_a   1.000
_cell.length_b   1.000
_cell.length_c   1.000
_cell.angle_alpha   90.00
_cell.angle_beta   90.00
_cell.angle_gamma   90.00
#
_symmetry.space_group_name_H-M   'P 1'
#
loop_
_entity.id
_entity.type
_entity.pdbx_description
1 polymer ?
#
loop_
_entity_poly.entity_id
_entity_poly.type
_entity_poly.pdbx_seq_one_letter_code
_entity_poly.pdbx_strand_id
1 'polypeptide(L)'
;MRKVNSEDKRKGFVFYWGYYDAMQKLSNKNKLIAFEAIVQYERYQELDLEKLPKQVYPILIMAIPGIDKRIAEYNKKVAKKSVSDFEENSERKVALPLKKTLSTANEDESTESEYFED
;
A
#
# COMPACT_ATOMS: atom_id res chain seq x y z
N MET A 1 -7.65 16.64 19.70
CA MET A 1 -6.54 15.74 19.32
C MET A 1 -6.70 14.42 20.08
N ARG A 2 -6.94 13.29 19.40
CA ARG A 2 -6.97 11.97 20.05
C ARG A 2 -5.53 11.59 20.41
N LYS A 3 -5.25 11.41 21.70
CA LYS A 3 -4.01 10.76 22.15
C LYS A 3 -4.06 9.30 21.70
N VAL A 4 -3.29 8.97 20.67
CA VAL A 4 -3.08 7.59 20.25
C VAL A 4 -2.15 6.96 21.28
N ASN A 5 -2.68 6.07 22.12
CA ASN A 5 -1.92 5.36 23.15
C ASN A 5 -0.74 4.62 22.50
N SER A 6 0.47 4.84 23.03
CA SER A 6 1.73 4.30 22.49
C SER A 6 1.86 2.77 22.64
N GLU A 7 0.96 2.14 23.40
CA GLU A 7 0.95 0.69 23.64
C GLU A 7 0.65 -0.13 22.38
N ASP A 8 -0.17 0.39 21.46
CA ASP A 8 -0.54 -0.36 20.24
C ASP A 8 0.58 -0.37 19.19
N LYS A 9 1.44 0.66 19.16
CA LYS A 9 2.53 0.75 18.18
C LYS A 9 3.58 -0.34 18.36
N ARG A 10 3.75 -0.86 19.58
CA ARG A 10 4.71 -1.92 19.89
C ARG A 10 4.20 -3.32 19.54
N LYS A 11 2.88 -3.54 19.44
CA LYS A 11 2.31 -4.87 19.13
C LYS A 11 2.70 -5.38 17.74
N GLY A 12 2.81 -4.49 16.76
CA GLY A 12 3.31 -4.85 15.42
C GLY A 12 4.76 -5.33 15.44
N PHE A 13 5.59 -4.77 16.33
CA PHE A 13 7.03 -5.07 16.43
C PHE A 13 7.32 -6.36 17.22
N VAL A 14 6.49 -6.70 18.21
CA VAL A 14 6.62 -7.93 19.02
C VAL A 14 6.54 -9.19 18.14
N PHE A 15 5.75 -9.15 17.08
CA PHE A 15 5.56 -10.29 16.18
C PHE A 15 6.83 -10.61 15.37
N TYR A 16 7.55 -9.59 14.91
CA TYR A 16 8.83 -9.77 14.20
C TYR A 16 9.96 -10.20 15.14
N TRP A 17 9.91 -9.82 16.42
CA TRP A 17 10.91 -10.23 17.41
C TRP A 17 10.95 -11.75 17.60
N GLY A 18 9.78 -12.40 17.67
CA GLY A 18 9.69 -13.86 17.80
C GLY A 18 10.33 -14.60 16.62
N TYR A 19 10.05 -14.16 15.39
CA TYR A 19 10.69 -14.74 14.20
C TYR A 19 12.17 -14.44 14.14
N TYR A 20 12.57 -13.23 14.51
CA TYR A 20 13.96 -12.84 14.53
C TYR A 20 14.77 -13.73 15.48
N ASP A 21 14.30 -13.95 16.71
CA ASP A 21 14.99 -14.82 17.68
C ASP A 21 15.05 -16.27 17.18
N ALA A 22 13.96 -16.78 16.59
CA ALA A 22 13.94 -18.11 15.99
C ALA A 22 14.93 -18.22 14.81
N MET A 23 15.00 -17.20 13.96
CA MET A 23 15.94 -17.15 12.84
C MET A 23 17.37 -17.04 13.32
N GLN A 24 17.67 -16.34 14.42
CA GLN A 24 19.05 -16.23 14.94
C GLN A 24 19.66 -17.59 15.29
N LYS A 25 18.84 -18.57 15.66
CA LYS A 25 19.26 -19.95 15.99
C LYS A 25 19.58 -20.80 14.75
N LEU A 26 19.28 -20.31 13.54
CA LEU A 26 19.59 -20.99 12.28
C LEU A 26 21.03 -20.71 11.81
N SER A 27 21.53 -21.55 10.91
CA SER A 27 22.76 -21.25 10.15
C SER A 27 22.54 -20.05 9.22
N ASN A 28 23.61 -19.34 8.83
CA ASN A 28 23.50 -18.16 7.96
C ASN A 28 22.74 -18.43 6.65
N LYS A 29 22.95 -19.60 6.04
CA LYS A 29 22.21 -20.03 4.84
C LYS A 29 20.71 -20.17 5.12
N ASN A 30 20.34 -20.80 6.23
CA ASN A 30 18.95 -21.01 6.58
C ASN A 30 18.25 -19.74 7.06
N LYS A 31 18.98 -18.77 7.63
CA LYS A 31 18.47 -17.42 7.89
C LYS A 31 18.01 -16.74 6.61
N LEU A 32 18.84 -16.81 5.57
CA LEU A 32 18.52 -16.22 4.27
C LEU A 32 17.30 -16.89 3.64
N ILE A 33 17.25 -18.22 3.64
CA ILE A 33 16.10 -18.99 3.12
C ILE A 33 14.82 -18.66 3.90
N ALA A 34 14.90 -18.56 5.24
CA ALA A 34 13.77 -18.19 6.07
C ALA A 34 13.26 -16.78 5.73
N PHE A 35 14.17 -15.82 5.53
CA PHE A 35 13.81 -14.46 5.17
C PHE A 35 13.15 -14.40 3.79
N GLU A 36 13.76 -15.05 2.80
CA GLU A 36 13.24 -15.14 1.44
C GLU A 36 11.83 -15.75 1.42
N ALA A 37 11.63 -16.85 2.12
CA ALA A 37 10.35 -17.54 2.18
C ALA A 37 9.25 -16.70 2.86
N ILE A 38 9.57 -15.96 3.93
CA ILE A 38 8.62 -15.03 4.57
C ILE A 38 8.22 -13.92 3.60
N VAL A 39 9.19 -13.32 2.90
CA VAL A 39 8.93 -12.24 1.94
C VAL A 39 8.15 -12.74 0.73
N GLN A 40 8.48 -13.93 0.20
CA GLN A 40 7.73 -14.55 -0.89
C GLN A 40 6.29 -14.81 -0.48
N TYR A 41 6.05 -15.35 0.72
CA TYR A 41 4.70 -15.58 1.21
C TYR A 41 3.93 -14.28 1.45
N GLU A 42 4.54 -13.26 2.04
CA GLU A 42 3.88 -11.96 2.28
C GLU A 42 3.52 -11.25 0.96
N ARG A 43 4.31 -11.44 -0.11
CA ARG A 43 4.09 -10.81 -1.41
C ARG A 43 3.16 -11.59 -2.32
N TYR A 44 3.31 -12.90 -2.39
CA TYR A 44 2.64 -13.75 -3.38
C TYR A 44 1.62 -14.71 -2.77
N GLN A 45 1.62 -14.91 -1.44
CA GLN A 45 0.80 -15.90 -0.73
C GLN A 45 1.02 -17.35 -1.20
N GLU A 46 2.09 -17.57 -1.96
CA GLU A 46 2.50 -18.85 -2.49
C GLU A 46 3.82 -19.23 -1.85
N LEU A 47 3.88 -20.44 -1.28
CA LEU A 47 5.11 -21.01 -0.78
C LEU A 47 5.06 -22.53 -0.85
N ASP A 48 6.08 -23.11 -1.47
CA ASP A 48 6.31 -24.54 -1.43
C ASP A 48 6.98 -24.92 -0.11
N LEU A 49 6.14 -25.36 0.84
CA LEU A 49 6.57 -25.77 2.18
C LEU A 49 7.42 -27.05 2.17
N GLU A 50 7.29 -27.91 1.15
CA GLU A 50 8.02 -29.18 1.08
C GLU A 50 9.47 -28.97 0.65
N LYS A 51 9.73 -27.96 -0.19
CA LYS A 51 11.06 -27.57 -0.64
C LYS A 51 11.91 -26.91 0.45
N LEU A 52 11.28 -26.51 1.55
CA LEU A 52 11.95 -25.76 2.59
C LEU A 52 12.83 -26.62 3.50
N PRO A 53 13.96 -26.09 4.00
CA PRO A 53 14.74 -26.78 5.00
C PRO A 53 13.91 -27.06 6.25
N LYS A 54 14.01 -28.28 6.79
CA LYS A 54 13.28 -28.72 8.01
C LYS A 54 13.40 -27.76 9.19
N GLN A 55 14.52 -27.05 9.29
CA GLN A 55 14.81 -26.09 10.36
C GLN A 55 14.07 -24.76 10.17
N VAL A 56 13.77 -24.38 8.93
CA VAL A 56 13.08 -23.14 8.56
C VAL A 56 11.56 -23.32 8.60
N TYR A 57 11.08 -24.51 8.22
CA TYR A 57 9.66 -24.88 8.21
C TYR A 57 8.84 -24.42 9.44
N PRO A 58 9.24 -24.70 10.70
CA PRO A 58 8.45 -24.30 11.86
C PRO A 58 8.33 -22.77 12.02
N ILE A 59 9.35 -22.01 11.59
CA ILE A 59 9.33 -20.54 11.68
C ILE A 59 8.22 -19.97 10.78
N LEU A 60 8.06 -20.54 9.58
CA LEU A 60 7.02 -20.11 8.65
C LEU A 60 5.63 -20.50 9.07
N ILE A 61 5.43 -21.71 9.59
CA ILE A 61 4.12 -22.11 10.14
C ILE A 61 3.68 -21.14 11.23
N MET A 62 4.61 -20.69 12.08
CA MET A 62 4.29 -19.68 13.09
C MET A 62 4.03 -18.29 12.47
N ALA A 63 4.74 -17.93 11.40
CA ALA A 63 4.63 -16.62 10.74
C ALA A 63 3.35 -16.42 9.93
N ILE A 64 2.94 -17.45 9.18
CA ILE A 64 1.80 -17.42 8.24
C ILE A 64 0.54 -16.82 8.87
N PRO A 65 0.04 -17.30 10.03
CA PRO A 65 -1.21 -16.79 10.61
C PRO A 65 -1.20 -15.29 10.89
N GLY A 66 -0.06 -14.73 11.28
CA GLY A 66 0.03 -13.29 11.51
C GLY A 66 0.22 -12.47 10.25
N ILE A 67 0.85 -13.03 9.22
CA ILE A 67 0.91 -12.43 7.88
C ILE A 67 -0.51 -12.36 7.30
N ASP A 68 -1.25 -13.46 7.34
CA ASP A 68 -2.64 -13.55 6.84
C ASP A 68 -3.55 -12.53 7.53
N LYS A 69 -3.45 -12.43 8.85
CA LYS A 69 -4.21 -11.45 9.62
C LYS A 69 -3.91 -10.02 9.18
N ARG A 70 -2.64 -9.67 8.96
CA ARG A 70 -2.25 -8.32 8.50
C ARG A 70 -2.75 -8.04 7.09
N ILE A 71 -2.66 -9.01 6.18
CA ILE A 71 -3.18 -8.90 4.82
C ILE A 71 -4.70 -8.68 4.86
N ALA A 72 -5.43 -9.47 5.65
CA ALA A 72 -6.88 -9.32 5.81
C ALA A 72 -7.26 -7.95 6.39
N GLU A 73 -6.53 -7.47 7.41
CA GLU A 73 -6.73 -6.14 7.99
C GLU A 73 -6.45 -5.01 6.99
N TYR A 74 -5.41 -5.15 6.16
CA TYR A 74 -5.07 -4.20 5.11
C TYR A 74 -6.15 -4.17 4.02
N ASN A 75 -6.54 -5.33 3.49
CA ASN A 75 -7.57 -5.45 2.46
C ASN A 75 -8.92 -4.89 2.94
N LYS A 76 -9.28 -5.13 4.21
CA LYS A 76 -10.47 -4.52 4.82
C LYS A 76 -10.40 -2.99 4.86
N LYS A 77 -9.22 -2.39 5.04
CA LYS A 77 -9.03 -0.93 5.01
C LYS A 77 -9.08 -0.38 3.58
N VAL A 78 -8.53 -1.11 2.61
CA VAL A 78 -8.56 -0.73 1.20
C VAL A 78 -9.99 -0.81 0.64
N ALA A 79 -10.71 -1.90 0.90
CA ALA A 79 -12.11 -2.06 0.51
C ALA A 79 -13.04 -1.01 1.15
N LYS A 80 -12.69 -0.50 2.35
CA LYS A 80 -13.42 0.62 2.96
C LYS A 80 -13.14 1.98 2.29
N LYS A 81 -11.99 2.14 1.63
CA LYS A 81 -11.67 3.36 0.88
C LYS A 81 -12.30 3.40 -0.52
N SER A 82 -12.66 2.24 -1.09
CA SER A 82 -13.36 2.20 -2.39
C SER A 82 -14.82 2.60 -2.31
N VAL A 83 -15.43 2.61 -1.12
CA VAL A 83 -16.69 3.34 -0.85
C VAL A 83 -16.34 4.82 -0.61
N SER A 84 -15.62 5.38 -1.57
CA SER A 84 -15.36 6.81 -1.66
C SER A 84 -16.65 7.44 -2.16
N ASP A 85 -17.13 8.50 -1.50
CA ASP A 85 -18.27 9.32 -1.94
C ASP A 85 -18.01 9.99 -3.31
N PHE A 86 -16.92 9.65 -4.02
CA PHE A 86 -16.63 10.13 -5.36
C PHE A 86 -17.73 9.77 -6.35
N GLU A 87 -18.26 8.54 -6.34
CA GLU A 87 -19.42 8.20 -7.19
C GLU A 87 -20.65 9.04 -6.80
N GLU A 88 -20.94 9.18 -5.50
CA GLU A 88 -22.05 10.00 -5.00
C GLU A 88 -21.90 11.52 -5.30
N ASN A 89 -20.67 12.03 -5.37
CA ASN A 89 -20.39 13.43 -5.64
C ASN A 89 -20.08 13.72 -7.11
N SER A 90 -19.88 12.71 -7.95
CA SER A 90 -19.57 12.88 -9.39
C SER A 90 -20.72 13.53 -10.16
N GLU A 91 -21.95 13.32 -9.73
CA GLU A 91 -23.15 13.90 -10.34
C GLU A 91 -23.51 15.30 -9.79
N ARG A 92 -22.79 15.78 -8.76
CA ARG A 92 -23.04 17.11 -8.20
C ARG A 92 -22.56 18.16 -9.19
N LYS A 93 -23.50 18.77 -9.91
CA LYS A 93 -23.26 19.93 -10.77
C LYS A 93 -22.77 21.09 -9.91
N VAL A 94 -21.47 21.36 -9.94
CA VAL A 94 -20.89 22.57 -9.33
C VAL A 94 -21.09 23.72 -10.32
N ALA A 95 -21.77 24.78 -9.87
CA ALA A 95 -21.93 25.98 -10.69
C ALA A 95 -20.56 26.65 -10.87
N LEU A 96 -20.09 26.69 -12.11
CA LEU A 96 -18.86 27.41 -12.44
C LEU A 96 -19.11 28.92 -12.25
N PRO A 97 -18.13 29.67 -11.71
CA PRO A 97 -18.22 31.12 -11.67
C PRO A 97 -18.48 31.64 -13.08
N LEU A 98 -19.51 32.47 -13.25
CA LEU A 98 -19.80 33.11 -14.52
C LEU A 98 -18.57 33.90 -14.95
N LYS A 99 -18.07 33.61 -16.17
CA LYS A 99 -16.98 34.38 -16.75
C LYS A 99 -17.42 35.84 -16.79
N LYS A 100 -16.66 36.72 -16.14
CA LYS A 100 -16.82 38.16 -16.33
C LYS A 100 -16.47 38.44 -17.79
N THR A 101 -17.46 38.83 -18.57
CA THR A 101 -17.24 39.41 -19.89
C THR A 101 -16.52 40.74 -19.65
N LEU A 102 -15.19 40.74 -19.78
CA LEU A 102 -14.48 41.98 -20.05
C LEU A 102 -14.94 42.43 -21.43
N SER A 103 -15.75 43.49 -21.44
CA SER A 103 -15.99 44.27 -22.64
C SER A 103 -14.65 44.88 -23.05
N THR A 104 -13.93 44.21 -23.95
CA THR A 104 -12.93 44.87 -24.78
C THR A 104 -13.70 45.60 -25.86
N ALA A 105 -13.92 46.90 -25.64
CA ALA A 105 -14.19 47.80 -26.73
C ALA A 105 -13.01 47.72 -27.71
N ASN A 106 -13.36 47.46 -28.96
CA ASN A 106 -12.58 47.37 -30.18
C ASN A 106 -11.28 48.19 -30.20
N GLU A 107 -10.22 47.64 -30.80
CA GLU A 107 -9.76 48.05 -32.14
C GLU A 107 -8.63 47.11 -32.62
N ASP A 108 -8.86 46.54 -33.79
CA ASP A 108 -7.91 46.24 -34.88
C ASP A 108 -6.54 45.64 -34.56
N GLU A 109 -6.29 44.41 -35.02
CA GLU A 109 -5.55 44.14 -36.27
C GLU A 109 -5.22 42.64 -36.39
N SER A 110 -5.27 42.16 -37.62
CA SER A 110 -5.25 40.79 -38.11
C SER A 110 -3.91 40.04 -38.01
N THR A 111 -4.01 38.68 -38.02
CA THR A 111 -3.05 37.65 -38.50
C THR A 111 -1.76 37.45 -37.68
N GLU A 112 -1.17 36.27 -37.49
CA GLU A 112 -1.26 34.95 -38.14
C GLU A 112 -0.66 33.88 -37.19
N SER A 113 -0.97 32.61 -37.46
CA SER A 113 -0.61 31.40 -36.73
C SER A 113 0.90 31.11 -36.59
N GLU A 114 1.35 30.70 -35.40
CA GLU A 114 2.66 30.07 -35.19
C GLU A 114 2.63 28.57 -35.56
N TYR A 115 3.43 28.21 -36.56
CA TYR A 115 3.79 26.83 -36.89
C TYR A 115 4.84 26.31 -35.91
N PHE A 116 4.67 25.06 -35.46
CA PHE A 116 5.73 24.28 -34.81
C PHE A 116 6.57 23.59 -35.89
N GLU A 117 7.90 23.68 -35.81
CA GLU A 117 8.83 22.79 -36.50
C GLU A 117 9.44 21.79 -35.51
N ASP A 118 9.75 20.59 -36.04
CA ASP A 118 10.18 19.35 -35.37
C ASP A 118 11.53 19.40 -34.64
#